data_AF-A0A949KZP9-F1
#
_entry.id   AF-A0A949KZP9-F1
#
_cell.length_a   1.000
_cell.length_b   1.000
_cell.length_c   1.000
_cell.angle_alpha   90.00
_cell.angle_beta   90.00
_cell.angle_gamma   90.00
#
_symmetry.space_group_name_H-M   'P 1'
#
loop_
_entity.id
_entity.type
_entity.pdbx_description
1 polymer ?
#
loop_
_entity_poly.entity_id
_entity_poly.type
_entity_poly.pdbx_seq_one_letter_code
_entity_poly.pdbx_strand_id
1 'polypeptide(L)'
;MNIIEKVKDTFANCEHGTIYSRSEIVKMVKTKHGVNEGSIIPSDYCYNLTNEGILDNSDLDKFKIFEWVSRGKYRYLGENHPYEGPVYRNPRNK
;
A
#
# COMPACT_ATOMS: atom_id res chain seq x y z
N MET A 1 6.47 4.47 -16.36
CA MET A 1 5.57 4.51 -15.18
C MET A 1 5.31 3.10 -14.69
N ASN A 2 5.97 2.73 -13.59
CA ASN A 2 5.66 1.50 -12.86
C ASN A 2 4.31 1.62 -12.14
N ILE A 3 3.73 0.48 -11.74
CA ILE A 3 2.49 0.48 -10.91
C ILE A 3 2.68 1.31 -9.64
N ILE A 4 3.87 1.23 -9.02
CA ILE A 4 4.24 2.00 -7.83
C ILE A 4 4.04 3.51 -8.06
N GLU A 5 4.58 4.04 -9.16
CA GLU A 5 4.48 5.46 -9.50
C GLU A 5 3.04 5.88 -9.80
N LYS A 6 2.24 5.01 -10.43
CA LYS A 6 0.82 5.28 -10.71
C LYS A 6 0.01 5.33 -9.41
N VAL A 7 0.27 4.40 -8.50
CA VAL A 7 -0.34 4.43 -7.16
C VAL A 7 0.08 5.72 -6.46
N LYS A 8 1.39 6.01 -6.40
CA LYS A 8 1.92 7.26 -5.84
C LYS A 8 1.21 8.49 -6.39
N ASP A 9 1.14 8.65 -7.70
CA ASP A 9 0.49 9.80 -8.35
C ASP A 9 -1.01 9.89 -8.04
N THR A 10 -1.70 8.75 -7.96
CA THR A 10 -3.11 8.69 -7.58
C THR A 10 -3.34 9.24 -6.18
N PHE A 11 -2.50 8.83 -5.22
CA PHE A 11 -2.64 9.19 -3.81
C PHE A 11 -1.86 10.46 -3.41
N ALA A 12 -0.99 10.99 -4.26
CA ALA A 12 -0.22 12.21 -4.00
C ALA A 12 -1.10 13.43 -3.72
N ASN A 13 -2.35 13.42 -4.19
CA ASN A 13 -3.35 14.47 -3.94
C ASN A 13 -4.40 14.08 -2.89
N CYS A 14 -4.27 12.92 -2.25
CA CYS A 14 -5.20 12.47 -1.20
C CYS A 14 -4.79 12.99 0.18
N GLU A 15 -5.77 13.16 1.06
CA GLU A 15 -5.52 13.58 2.44
C GLU A 15 -4.94 12.45 3.29
N HIS A 16 -3.84 12.74 3.98
CA HIS A 16 -3.25 11.85 4.99
C HIS A 16 -4.25 11.54 6.10
N GLY A 17 -4.28 10.29 6.53
CA GLY A 17 -5.18 9.76 7.53
C GLY A 17 -6.49 9.17 6.98
N THR A 18 -6.77 9.34 5.68
CA THR A 18 -8.00 8.81 5.05
C THR A 18 -7.99 7.29 4.96
N ILE A 19 -9.11 6.65 5.27
CA ILE A 19 -9.25 5.19 5.19
C ILE A 19 -9.90 4.82 3.86
N TYR A 20 -9.17 4.04 3.07
CA TYR A 20 -9.64 3.48 1.82
C TYR A 20 -9.81 1.97 1.93
N SER A 21 -10.82 1.45 1.25
CA SER A 21 -10.96 0.00 1.10
C SER A 21 -10.06 -0.51 -0.03
N ARG A 22 -9.69 -1.79 -0.02
CA ARG A 22 -8.94 -2.43 -1.13
C ARG A 22 -9.55 -2.09 -2.49
N SER A 23 -10.87 -2.27 -2.59
CA SER A 23 -11.62 -1.99 -3.81
C SER A 23 -11.56 -0.52 -4.22
N GLU A 24 -11.61 0.39 -3.26
CA GLU A 24 -11.51 1.84 -3.51
C GLU A 24 -10.14 2.20 -4.05
N ILE A 25 -9.06 1.69 -3.44
CA ILE A 25 -7.69 1.92 -3.91
C ILE A 25 -7.53 1.46 -5.34
N VAL A 26 -7.94 0.22 -5.59
CA VAL A 26 -7.89 -0.40 -6.91
C VAL A 26 -8.69 0.42 -7.93
N LYS A 27 -9.90 0.83 -7.56
CA LYS A 27 -10.80 1.61 -8.41
C LYS A 27 -10.23 2.99 -8.72
N MET A 28 -9.69 3.71 -7.73
CA MET A 28 -9.09 5.03 -7.94
C MET A 28 -7.91 4.99 -8.92
N VAL A 29 -6.98 4.04 -8.72
CA VAL A 29 -5.81 3.91 -9.59
C VAL A 29 -6.22 3.42 -10.98
N LYS A 30 -7.20 2.51 -11.08
CA LYS A 30 -7.79 2.09 -12.36
C LYS A 30 -8.47 3.24 -13.09
N THR A 31 -9.26 4.05 -12.40
CA THR A 31 -9.95 5.21 -13.00
C THR A 31 -8.95 6.27 -13.46
N LYS A 32 -7.85 6.49 -12.71
CA LYS A 32 -6.84 7.50 -13.06
C LYS A 32 -5.87 7.06 -14.15
N HIS A 33 -5.41 5.81 -14.11
CA HIS A 33 -4.33 5.31 -15.00
C HIS A 33 -4.71 4.11 -15.88
N GLY A 34 -5.93 3.59 -15.79
CA GLY A 34 -6.40 2.45 -16.60
C GLY A 34 -5.68 1.13 -16.31
N VAL A 35 -5.19 0.91 -15.09
CA VAL A 35 -4.43 -0.30 -14.74
C VAL A 35 -5.30 -1.48 -14.35
N ASN A 36 -4.75 -2.69 -14.47
CA ASN A 36 -5.41 -3.91 -14.04
C ASN A 36 -5.47 -4.02 -12.52
N GLU A 37 -6.63 -4.44 -12.03
CA GLU A 37 -6.94 -4.59 -10.61
C GLU A 37 -6.06 -5.64 -9.92
N GLY A 38 -5.66 -6.68 -10.66
CA GLY A 38 -4.76 -7.71 -10.17
C GLY A 38 -3.31 -7.26 -10.01
N SER A 39 -2.92 -6.15 -10.63
CA SER A 39 -1.57 -5.60 -10.53
C SER A 39 -1.39 -4.68 -9.32
N ILE A 40 -2.47 -4.29 -8.65
CA ILE A 40 -2.43 -3.43 -7.47
C ILE A 40 -2.63 -4.28 -6.22
N ILE A 41 -1.58 -4.35 -5.39
CA ILE A 41 -1.62 -5.08 -4.13
C ILE A 41 -1.40 -4.07 -2.99
N PRO A 42 -2.46 -3.50 -2.39
CA PRO A 42 -2.33 -2.48 -1.35
C PRO A 42 -1.53 -2.94 -0.14
N SER A 43 -1.56 -4.24 0.15
CA SER A 43 -0.79 -4.86 1.23
C SER A 43 0.72 -4.73 1.05
N ASP A 44 1.23 -4.70 -0.19
CA ASP A 44 2.67 -4.52 -0.45
C ASP A 44 3.15 -3.11 -0.06
N TYR A 45 2.26 -2.12 -0.14
CA TYR A 45 2.54 -0.71 0.14
C TYR A 45 2.24 -0.30 1.60
N CYS A 46 2.03 -1.28 2.47
CA CYS A 46 1.69 -1.04 3.87
C CYS A 46 2.93 -1.00 4.77
N TYR A 47 3.04 0.04 5.60
CA TYR A 47 4.06 0.16 6.65
C TYR A 47 3.95 -0.95 7.70
N ASN A 48 2.72 -1.30 8.06
CA ASN A 48 2.44 -2.28 9.11
C ASN A 48 2.50 -3.75 8.61
N LEU A 49 2.46 -3.99 7.29
CA LEU A 49 2.51 -5.35 6.77
C LEU A 49 3.90 -5.64 6.19
N THR A 50 4.65 -6.46 6.90
CA THR A 50 5.93 -6.98 6.42
C THR A 50 5.79 -8.48 6.19
N ASN A 51 5.75 -8.90 4.92
CA ASN A 51 5.91 -10.31 4.56
C ASN A 51 7.39 -10.60 4.30
N GLU A 52 7.88 -11.77 4.67
CA GLU A 52 9.27 -12.17 4.36
C GLU A 52 9.60 -12.13 2.87
N GLY A 53 8.61 -12.30 1.98
CA GLY A 53 8.79 -12.15 0.54
C GLY A 53 8.97 -10.70 0.05
N ILE A 54 8.60 -9.70 0.85
CA ILE A 54 8.79 -8.27 0.52
C ILE A 54 10.20 -7.81 0.89
N LEU A 55 10.82 -8.42 1.92
CA LEU A 55 12.20 -8.13 2.31
C LEU A 55 13.19 -8.41 1.15
N ASP A 56 12.84 -9.32 0.26
CA ASP A 56 13.61 -9.62 -0.95
C ASP A 56 13.45 -8.55 -2.04
N ASN A 57 12.34 -7.79 -2.02
CA ASN A 57 12.05 -6.70 -2.97
C ASN A 57 12.34 -5.33 -2.33
N SER A 58 13.59 -4.87 -2.45
CA SER A 58 14.04 -3.56 -1.93
C SER A 58 13.19 -2.36 -2.36
N ASP A 59 12.57 -2.39 -3.55
CA ASP A 59 11.71 -1.29 -4.02
C ASP A 59 10.36 -1.22 -3.26
N LEU A 60 9.79 -2.36 -2.89
CA LEU A 60 8.54 -2.45 -2.12
C LEU A 60 8.77 -2.22 -0.63
N ASP A 61 9.95 -2.59 -0.13
CA ASP A 61 10.40 -2.23 1.22
C ASP A 61 10.54 -0.71 1.38
N LYS A 62 11.14 -0.04 0.38
CA LYS A 62 11.32 1.42 0.39
C LYS A 62 10.03 2.19 0.12
N PHE A 63 9.11 1.67 -0.69
CA PHE A 63 7.87 2.35 -1.05
C PHE A 63 6.68 1.90 -0.21
N LYS A 64 6.47 2.59 0.91
CA LYS A 64 5.31 2.42 1.81
C LYS A 64 4.54 3.73 1.89
N ILE A 65 3.21 3.65 1.78
CA ILE A 65 2.33 4.83 1.86
C ILE A 65 1.02 4.55 2.62
N PHE A 66 0.71 3.28 2.89
CA PHE A 66 -0.51 2.88 3.59
C PHE A 66 -0.20 2.27 4.95
N GLU A 67 -1.18 2.28 5.84
CA GLU A 67 -1.24 1.49 7.05
C GLU A 67 -2.38 0.49 6.90
N TRP A 68 -2.13 -0.77 7.25
CA TRP A 68 -3.21 -1.74 7.33
C TRP A 68 -3.97 -1.55 8.64
N VAL A 69 -5.24 -1.17 8.55
CA VAL A 69 -6.10 -0.94 9.73
C VAL A 69 -6.88 -2.20 10.06
N SER A 70 -7.44 -2.85 9.04
CA SER A 70 -8.30 -4.02 9.18
C SER A 70 -8.42 -4.75 7.86
N ARG A 71 -9.01 -5.95 7.86
CA ARG A 71 -9.21 -6.75 6.65
C ARG A 71 -9.92 -5.93 5.55
N GLY A 72 -9.19 -5.63 4.49
CA GLY A 72 -9.68 -4.85 3.35
C GLY A 72 -9.73 -3.33 3.55
N LYS A 73 -9.28 -2.79 4.69
CA LYS A 73 -9.21 -1.36 4.98
C LYS A 73 -7.77 -0.90 5.22
N TYR A 74 -7.41 0.18 4.56
CA TYR A 74 -6.07 0.73 4.54
C TYR A 74 -6.13 2.23 4.77
N ARG A 75 -5.31 2.74 5.67
CA ARG A 75 -5.20 4.16 5.94
C ARG A 75 -4.07 4.74 5.12
N TYR A 76 -4.32 5.80 4.36
CA TYR A 76 -3.27 6.52 3.67
C TYR A 76 -2.47 7.35 4.67
N LEU A 77 -1.16 7.15 4.75
CA LEU A 77 -0.27 7.93 5.63
C LEU A 77 0.67 8.84 4.84
N GLY A 78 0.82 8.59 3.54
CA GLY A 78 1.77 9.31 2.70
C GLY A 78 3.15 8.67 2.68
N GLU A 79 4.01 9.16 1.79
CA GLU A 79 5.34 8.63 1.57
C GLU A 79 6.32 9.14 2.63
N ASN A 80 7.23 8.27 3.08
CA ASN A 80 8.22 8.59 4.12
C ASN A 80 7.64 8.96 5.50
N HIS A 81 6.40 8.56 5.79
CA HIS A 81 5.85 8.71 7.13
C HIS A 81 6.63 7.82 8.11
N PRO A 82 7.17 8.37 9.23
CA PRO A 82 7.76 7.55 10.28
C PRO A 82 6.64 6.74 10.92
N TYR A 83 6.52 5.48 10.52
CA TYR A 83 5.55 4.56 11.11
C TYR A 83 6.14 3.95 12.38
N GLU A 84 5.73 4.45 13.54
CA GLU A 84 6.11 3.90 14.86
C GLU A 84 5.08 2.90 15.40
N GLY A 85 4.09 2.52 14.57
CA GLY A 85 3.05 1.60 14.97
C GLY A 85 3.53 0.15 15.09
N PRO A 86 2.71 -0.73 15.70
CA PRO A 86 3.00 -2.16 15.72
C PRO A 86 3.10 -2.66 14.28
N VAL A 87 4.10 -3.49 13.96
CA VAL A 87 4.28 -4.10 12.63
C VAL A 87 3.82 -5.56 12.70
N TYR A 88 2.79 -5.90 11.93
CA TYR A 88 2.29 -7.26 11.80
C TYR A 88 3.12 -8.01 10.74
N ARG A 89 4.06 -8.81 11.23
CA ARG A 89 4.71 -9.85 10.42
C ARG A 89 3.74 -11.02 10.33
N ASN A 90 3.33 -11.41 9.13
CA ASN A 90 2.63 -12.68 8.95
C ASN A 90 3.69 -13.77 8.76
N PRO A 91 4.05 -14.56 9.80
CA PRO A 91 4.89 -15.72 9.57
C PRO A 91 4.10 -16.66 8.67
N ARG A 92 4.66 -17.01 7.51
CA ARG A 92 4.20 -18.18 6.77
C ARG A 92 4.48 -19.38 7.69
N ASN A 93 3.51 -19.74 8.53
CA ASN A 93 3.56 -21.00 9.25
C ASN A 93 3.59 -22.08 8.17
N LYS A 94 4.73 -22.77 8.11
CA LYS A 94 5.01 -23.88 7.21
C LYS A 94 4.34 -25.15 7.74
#